data_AF-V4QGP0-F1
#
_entry.id   AF-V4QGP0-F1
#
_cell.length_a   1.000
_cell.length_b   1.000
_cell.length_c   1.000
_cell.angle_alpha   90.00
_cell.angle_beta   90.00
_cell.angle_gamma   90.00
#
_symmetry.space_group_name_H-M   'P 1'
#
loop_
_entity.id
_entity.type
_entity.pdbx_description
1 polymer ?
#
loop_
_entity_poly.entity_id
_entity_poly.type
_entity_poly.pdbx_seq_one_letter_code
_entity_poly.pdbx_strand_id
1 'polypeptide(L)'
;MHRRLPAWWATPLIGAVGGWLATLANWPLPWMIGSLLAVIAVRCSGWLVSEVPRGRQVGQWIVASAIGLHFTSEVMQQVLAHLGVILAGAVGTLLLGLIGLFILLRSGTDRATAFFASMPGGASEMVVLANRHQAEPARVAAAHSLRLLLVVLIVPALFTWGLPTVAAPPAAPVSWPWLAVLLPAGGLLALLWKRLGQPNPWMLGPLTACAVASVAFDLHIGLPGWAGALGQWLIGCSLACHFDRPFFRSAPAFLVRILLFTLFAMLVAAALGGALGWMTALDEVSLMLGMMPGGITELCLTAEALQLSVALVTAVQVLRLFLVMFLAEPLFRLWQRRAS
;
A
#
# COMPACT_ATOMS: atom_id res chain seq x y z
N MET A 1 -11.08 5.40 -41.79
CA MET A 1 -10.31 4.84 -40.65
C MET A 1 -10.63 5.64 -39.38
N HIS A 2 -11.69 5.31 -38.65
CA HIS A 2 -11.88 5.86 -37.31
C HIS A 2 -10.90 5.18 -36.36
N ARG A 3 -9.81 5.87 -35.98
CA ARG A 3 -8.94 5.46 -34.88
C ARG A 3 -9.80 5.41 -33.62
N ARG A 4 -10.30 4.22 -33.24
CA ARG A 4 -10.97 4.01 -31.96
C ARG A 4 -9.95 4.35 -30.88
N LEU A 5 -10.24 5.39 -30.10
CA LEU A 5 -9.39 5.78 -28.98
C LEU A 5 -9.20 4.56 -28.05
N PRO A 6 -8.00 4.33 -27.51
CA PRO A 6 -7.70 3.13 -26.76
C PRO A 6 -8.46 3.10 -25.43
N ALA A 7 -9.13 1.99 -25.06
CA ALA A 7 -10.11 1.91 -23.97
C ALA A 7 -9.71 2.49 -22.58
N TRP A 8 -8.42 2.75 -22.36
CA TRP A 8 -7.87 3.35 -21.15
C TRP A 8 -7.75 4.89 -21.20
N TRP A 9 -8.00 5.55 -22.33
CA TRP A 9 -7.77 7.00 -22.51
C TRP A 9 -8.58 7.87 -21.55
N ALA A 10 -9.79 7.43 -21.19
CA ALA A 10 -10.71 8.17 -20.33
C ALA A 10 -10.29 8.14 -18.86
N THR A 11 -9.68 7.04 -18.41
CA THR A 11 -9.26 6.83 -17.02
C THR A 11 -8.37 7.94 -16.46
N PRO A 12 -7.25 8.33 -17.11
CA PRO A 12 -6.41 9.41 -16.61
C PRO A 12 -7.15 10.75 -16.58
N LEU A 13 -8.00 11.05 -17.56
CA LEU A 13 -8.75 12.30 -17.60
C LEU A 13 -9.77 12.39 -16.46
N ILE A 14 -10.55 11.33 -16.24
CA ILE A 14 -11.47 11.23 -15.10
C ILE A 14 -10.70 11.34 -13.79
N GLY A 15 -9.58 10.63 -13.68
CA GLY A 15 -8.73 10.67 -12.51
C GLY A 15 -8.15 12.06 -12.25
N ALA A 16 -7.79 12.79 -13.30
CA ALA A 16 -7.23 14.15 -13.18
C ALA A 16 -8.30 15.14 -12.72
N VAL A 17 -9.52 15.04 -13.24
CA VAL A 17 -10.66 15.83 -12.75
C VAL A 17 -10.93 15.51 -11.28
N GLY A 18 -10.93 14.23 -10.90
CA GLY A 18 -11.10 13.81 -9.51
C GLY A 18 -10.02 14.36 -8.58
N GLY A 19 -8.75 14.27 -8.99
CA GLY A 19 -7.62 14.80 -8.23
C GLY A 19 -7.67 16.32 -8.08
N TRP A 20 -8.05 17.03 -9.13
CA TRP A 20 -8.24 18.48 -9.10
C TRP A 20 -9.38 18.88 -8.16
N LEU A 21 -10.55 18.23 -8.24
CA LEU A 21 -11.67 18.47 -7.33
C LEU A 21 -11.30 18.19 -5.86
N ALA A 22 -10.56 17.11 -5.59
CA ALA A 22 -10.07 16.79 -4.26
C ALA A 22 -9.07 17.83 -3.73
N THR A 23 -8.27 18.43 -4.63
CA THR A 23 -7.36 19.52 -4.28
C THR A 23 -8.15 20.75 -3.85
N LEU A 24 -9.22 21.11 -4.56
CA LEU A 24 -10.11 22.21 -4.18
C LEU A 24 -10.82 21.97 -2.85
N ALA A 25 -11.13 20.71 -2.54
CA ALA A 25 -11.74 20.31 -1.28
C ALA A 25 -10.75 20.23 -0.10
N ASN A 26 -9.45 20.53 -0.31
CA ASN A 26 -8.37 20.35 0.66
C ASN A 26 -8.35 18.94 1.27
N TRP A 27 -8.63 17.94 0.44
CA TRP A 27 -8.65 16.56 0.88
C TRP A 27 -7.23 15.99 0.93
N PRO A 28 -6.88 15.15 1.94
CA PRO A 28 -5.52 14.60 2.03
C PRO A 28 -5.22 13.70 0.84
N LEU A 29 -3.98 13.74 0.36
CA LEU A 29 -3.52 12.97 -0.82
C LEU A 29 -4.47 13.14 -2.03
N PRO A 30 -4.78 14.39 -2.44
CA PRO A 30 -5.92 14.67 -3.32
C PRO A 30 -5.82 13.96 -4.66
N TRP A 31 -4.61 13.85 -5.22
CA TRP A 31 -4.39 13.16 -6.49
C TRP A 31 -4.59 11.65 -6.40
N MET A 32 -4.27 11.01 -5.28
CA MET A 32 -4.52 9.58 -5.09
C MET A 32 -5.99 9.32 -4.83
N ILE A 33 -6.57 9.99 -3.83
CA ILE A 33 -7.92 9.65 -3.41
C ILE A 33 -8.98 10.25 -4.35
N GLY A 34 -8.77 11.46 -4.85
CA GLY A 34 -9.65 12.08 -5.84
C GLY A 34 -9.70 11.30 -7.15
N SER A 35 -8.55 10.84 -7.66
CA SER A 35 -8.53 10.01 -8.87
C SER A 35 -9.17 8.64 -8.65
N LEU A 36 -8.94 8.03 -7.48
CA LEU A 36 -9.57 6.77 -7.09
C LEU A 36 -11.09 6.88 -7.08
N LEU A 37 -11.64 7.85 -6.35
CA LEU A 37 -13.08 8.02 -6.21
C LEU A 37 -13.77 8.38 -7.53
N ALA A 38 -13.18 9.28 -8.32
CA ALA A 38 -13.76 9.67 -9.61
C ALA A 38 -13.86 8.48 -10.58
N VAL A 39 -12.80 7.68 -10.69
CA VAL A 39 -12.80 6.50 -11.56
C VAL A 39 -13.76 5.42 -11.03
N ILE A 40 -13.82 5.18 -9.72
CA ILE A 40 -14.81 4.26 -9.12
C ILE A 40 -16.24 4.71 -9.44
N ALA A 41 -16.55 6.00 -9.30
CA ALA A 41 -17.88 6.55 -9.57
C ALA A 41 -18.32 6.33 -11.03
N VAL A 42 -17.41 6.54 -11.98
CA VAL A 42 -17.67 6.30 -13.41
C VAL A 42 -17.88 4.82 -13.70
N ARG A 43 -17.05 3.93 -13.13
CA ARG A 43 -17.19 2.48 -13.33
C ARG A 43 -18.47 1.92 -12.71
N CYS A 44 -18.88 2.44 -11.54
CA CYS A 44 -20.15 2.08 -10.92
C CYS A 44 -21.37 2.60 -11.68
N SER A 45 -21.22 3.69 -12.44
CA SER A 45 -22.25 4.21 -13.35
C SER A 45 -22.44 3.37 -14.63
N GLY A 46 -21.62 2.35 -14.84
CA GLY A 46 -21.72 1.41 -15.97
C GLY A 46 -20.71 1.65 -17.08
N TRP A 47 -19.93 2.75 -17.02
CA TRP A 47 -18.83 2.95 -17.97
C TRP A 47 -17.56 2.27 -17.47
N LEU A 48 -17.29 1.07 -17.99
CA LEU A 48 -16.13 0.26 -17.63
C LEU A 48 -14.84 0.80 -18.27
N VAL A 49 -14.32 1.91 -17.74
CA VAL A 49 -13.00 2.41 -18.11
C VAL A 49 -11.90 1.43 -17.67
N SER A 50 -10.85 1.33 -18.49
CA SER A 50 -9.79 0.35 -18.33
C SER A 50 -8.52 0.94 -17.71
N GLU A 51 -7.72 0.11 -17.05
CA GLU A 51 -6.44 0.55 -16.48
C GLU A 51 -5.48 1.02 -17.60
N VAL A 52 -4.76 2.11 -17.33
CA VAL A 52 -3.67 2.58 -18.20
C VAL A 52 -2.56 1.51 -18.21
N PRO A 53 -2.10 1.03 -19.38
CA PRO A 53 -1.05 0.03 -19.45
C PRO A 53 0.18 0.45 -18.64
N ARG A 54 0.57 -0.37 -17.65
CA ARG A 54 1.70 -0.12 -16.74
C ARG A 54 1.53 1.13 -15.87
N GLY A 55 0.34 1.74 -15.78
CA GLY A 55 0.08 2.92 -14.96
C GLY A 55 0.46 2.70 -13.50
N ARG A 56 0.00 1.59 -12.90
CA ARG A 56 0.38 1.20 -11.53
C ARG A 56 1.89 1.06 -11.37
N GLN A 57 2.57 0.41 -12.32
CA GLN A 57 4.01 0.13 -12.27
C GLN A 57 4.83 1.42 -12.31
N VAL A 58 4.46 2.35 -13.20
CA VAL A 58 5.11 3.67 -13.30
C VAL A 58 4.83 4.50 -12.05
N GLY A 59 3.59 4.50 -11.54
CA GLY A 59 3.26 5.21 -10.32
C GLY A 59 4.01 4.68 -9.10
N GLN A 60 4.09 3.35 -8.95
CA GLN A 60 4.91 2.70 -7.91
C GLN A 60 6.39 3.03 -8.08
N TRP A 61 6.92 3.04 -9.31
CA TRP A 61 8.31 3.39 -9.57
C TRP A 61 8.66 4.81 -9.11
N ILE A 62 7.79 5.77 -9.38
CA ILE A 62 7.98 7.17 -8.95
C ILE A 62 7.89 7.27 -7.42
N VAL A 63 6.81 6.78 -6.83
CA VAL A 63 6.56 6.89 -5.38
C VAL A 63 7.62 6.12 -4.57
N ALA A 64 8.01 4.93 -5.01
CA ALA A 64 9.07 4.16 -4.38
C ALA A 64 10.42 4.87 -4.41
N SER A 65 10.74 5.56 -5.51
CA SER A 65 11.95 6.37 -5.60
C SER A 65 11.91 7.53 -4.60
N ALA A 66 10.76 8.18 -4.45
CA ALA A 66 10.53 9.22 -3.44
C ALA A 66 10.81 8.69 -2.02
N ILE A 67 10.15 7.58 -1.68
CA ILE A 67 10.26 6.91 -0.38
C ILE A 67 11.70 6.47 -0.10
N GLY A 68 12.38 5.90 -1.10
CA GLY A 68 13.77 5.45 -0.95
C GLY A 68 14.73 6.60 -0.65
N LEU A 69 14.48 7.79 -1.21
CA LEU A 69 15.30 8.98 -0.94
C LEU A 69 15.17 9.49 0.52
N HIS A 70 14.14 9.09 1.26
CA HIS A 70 14.01 9.40 2.70
C HIS A 70 14.90 8.54 3.61
N PHE A 71 15.55 7.49 3.10
CA PHE A 71 16.48 6.68 3.89
C PHE A 71 17.86 7.33 3.95
N THR A 72 18.04 8.29 4.86
CA THR A 72 19.36 8.85 5.19
C THR A 72 20.13 7.89 6.11
N SER A 73 21.42 8.18 6.33
CA SER A 73 22.27 7.38 7.23
C SER A 73 21.71 7.33 8.66
N GLU A 74 21.25 8.47 9.19
CA GLU A 74 20.69 8.60 10.53
C GLU A 74 19.42 7.77 10.68
N VAL A 75 18.54 7.87 9.69
CA VAL A 75 17.28 7.13 9.66
C VAL A 75 17.53 5.62 9.56
N MET A 76 18.52 5.20 8.77
CA MET A 76 18.91 3.79 8.69
C MET A 76 19.44 3.28 10.03
N GLN A 77 20.27 4.05 10.72
CA GLN A 77 20.75 3.68 12.06
C GLN A 77 19.59 3.56 13.07
N GLN A 78 18.61 4.46 13.01
CA GLN A 78 17.41 4.37 13.84
C GLN A 78 16.60 3.11 13.54
N VAL A 79 16.40 2.78 12.26
CA VAL A 79 15.71 1.55 11.85
C VAL A 79 16.44 0.31 12.35
N LEU A 80 17.78 0.27 12.22
CA LEU A 80 18.61 -0.83 12.70
C LEU A 80 18.58 -0.99 14.23
N ALA A 81 18.63 0.11 14.97
CA ALA A 81 18.57 0.11 16.43
C ALA A 81 17.21 -0.39 16.96
N HIS A 82 16.13 -0.16 16.22
CA HIS A 82 14.76 -0.51 16.63
C HIS A 82 14.18 -1.70 15.87
N LEU A 83 15.02 -2.54 15.24
CA LEU A 83 14.57 -3.72 14.50
C LEU A 83 13.66 -4.64 15.31
N GLY A 84 13.90 -4.78 16.63
CA GLY A 84 13.06 -5.57 17.51
C GLY A 84 11.61 -5.06 17.56
N VAL A 85 11.42 -3.75 17.61
CA VAL A 85 10.10 -3.09 17.63
C VAL A 85 9.42 -3.22 16.29
N ILE A 86 10.16 -3.02 15.20
CA ILE A 86 9.67 -3.17 13.82
C ILE A 86 9.23 -4.61 13.57
N LEU A 87 10.01 -5.59 14.04
CA LEU A 87 9.67 -7.01 13.99
C LEU A 87 8.44 -7.34 14.83
N ALA A 88 8.36 -6.82 16.06
CA ALA A 88 7.19 -6.99 16.92
C ALA A 88 5.93 -6.40 16.28
N GLY A 89 6.02 -5.22 15.65
CA GLY A 89 4.94 -4.62 14.88
C GLY A 89 4.51 -5.49 13.70
N ALA A 90 5.47 -5.95 12.90
CA ALA A 90 5.20 -6.82 11.76
C ALA A 90 4.53 -8.15 12.18
N VAL A 91 5.01 -8.79 13.26
CA VAL A 91 4.38 -9.99 13.85
C VAL A 91 3.00 -9.67 14.43
N GLY A 92 2.85 -8.54 15.11
CA GLY A 92 1.55 -8.09 15.65
C GLY A 92 0.50 -7.97 14.56
N THR A 93 0.84 -7.36 13.42
CA THR A 93 -0.09 -7.26 12.27
C THR A 93 -0.43 -8.61 11.65
N LEU A 94 0.53 -9.55 11.59
CA LEU A 94 0.28 -10.93 11.17
C LEU A 94 -0.74 -11.62 12.08
N LEU A 95 -0.58 -11.46 13.40
CA LEU A 95 -1.48 -12.03 14.40
C LEU A 95 -2.89 -11.43 14.30
N LEU A 96 -3.03 -10.16 13.95
CA LEU A 96 -4.35 -9.55 13.66
C LEU A 96 -5.06 -10.26 12.50
N GLY A 97 -4.32 -10.79 11.53
CA GLY A 97 -4.87 -11.63 10.45
C GLY A 97 -5.63 -12.86 10.95
N LEU A 98 -5.26 -13.41 12.12
CA LEU A 98 -5.94 -14.56 12.73
C LEU A 98 -7.36 -14.22 13.17
N ILE A 99 -7.61 -12.99 13.58
CA ILE A 99 -8.95 -12.52 13.97
C ILE A 99 -9.86 -12.54 12.73
N GLY A 100 -9.37 -12.03 11.61
CA GLY A 100 -10.09 -12.09 10.34
C GLY A 100 -10.36 -13.51 9.89
N LEU A 101 -9.36 -14.38 10.01
CA LEU A 101 -9.48 -15.80 9.67
C LEU A 101 -10.61 -16.44 10.48
N PHE A 102 -10.63 -16.22 11.79
CA PHE A 102 -11.66 -16.75 12.68
C PHE A 102 -13.06 -16.23 12.35
N ILE A 103 -13.19 -14.93 12.06
CA ILE A 103 -14.44 -14.32 11.63
C ILE A 103 -14.96 -14.99 10.36
N LEU A 104 -14.10 -15.18 9.35
CA LEU A 104 -14.48 -15.78 8.07
C LEU A 104 -14.79 -17.29 8.17
N LEU A 105 -14.10 -18.02 9.04
CA LEU A 105 -14.38 -19.44 9.29
C LEU A 105 -15.75 -19.67 9.94
N ARG A 106 -16.09 -18.90 10.97
CA ARG A 106 -17.44 -18.94 11.58
C ARG A 106 -18.56 -18.56 10.62
N SER A 107 -18.18 -17.90 9.55
CA SER A 107 -19.01 -17.36 8.51
C SER A 107 -19.40 -18.39 7.44
N GLY A 108 -18.80 -19.58 7.48
CA GLY A 108 -18.97 -20.66 6.50
C GLY A 108 -18.04 -20.55 5.28
N THR A 109 -17.10 -19.60 5.28
CA THR A 109 -16.10 -19.48 4.22
C THR A 109 -15.14 -20.67 4.29
N ASP A 110 -14.76 -21.20 3.12
CA ASP A 110 -13.79 -22.29 3.05
C ASP A 110 -12.44 -21.87 3.68
N ARG A 111 -11.73 -22.86 4.24
CA ARG A 111 -10.51 -22.63 5.04
C ARG A 111 -9.42 -21.90 4.25
N ALA A 112 -9.29 -22.21 2.96
CA ALA A 112 -8.24 -21.64 2.12
C ALA A 112 -8.54 -20.17 1.80
N THR A 113 -9.75 -19.85 1.35
CA THR A 113 -10.20 -18.47 1.11
C THR A 113 -10.15 -17.65 2.40
N ALA A 114 -10.61 -18.19 3.53
CA ALA A 114 -10.57 -17.49 4.80
C ALA A 114 -9.13 -17.11 5.20
N PHE A 115 -8.18 -18.04 5.03
CA PHE A 115 -6.78 -17.79 5.35
C PHE A 115 -6.15 -16.73 4.44
N PHE A 116 -6.23 -16.90 3.12
CA PHE A 116 -5.59 -15.99 2.17
C PHE A 116 -6.31 -14.63 2.08
N ALA A 117 -7.61 -14.56 2.38
CA ALA A 117 -8.33 -13.29 2.46
C ALA A 117 -7.98 -12.50 3.73
N SER A 118 -7.71 -13.16 4.86
CA SER A 118 -7.50 -12.49 6.15
C SER A 118 -6.05 -12.12 6.44
N MET A 119 -5.09 -12.89 5.94
CA MET A 119 -3.68 -12.57 6.16
C MET A 119 -3.32 -11.21 5.54
N PRO A 120 -2.58 -10.34 6.23
CA PRO A 120 -2.05 -9.12 5.62
C PRO A 120 -1.03 -9.54 4.56
N GLY A 121 -1.07 -8.98 3.36
CA GLY A 121 -0.17 -9.39 2.28
C GLY A 121 -0.45 -8.61 1.00
N GLY A 122 0.45 -8.76 0.02
CA GLY A 122 0.22 -8.20 -1.30
C GLY A 122 -0.96 -8.90 -1.99
N ALA A 123 -1.90 -8.10 -2.54
CA ALA A 123 -3.14 -8.62 -3.11
C ALA A 123 -2.87 -9.65 -4.23
N SER A 124 -1.89 -9.37 -5.09
CA SER A 124 -1.51 -10.24 -6.21
C SER A 124 -0.93 -11.57 -5.71
N GLU A 125 -0.10 -11.53 -4.70
CA GLU A 125 0.57 -12.68 -4.10
C GLU A 125 -0.45 -13.59 -3.41
N MET A 126 -1.35 -13.02 -2.61
CA MET A 126 -2.39 -13.80 -1.93
C MET A 126 -3.36 -14.46 -2.91
N VAL A 127 -3.66 -13.82 -4.05
CA VAL A 127 -4.46 -14.42 -5.13
C VAL A 127 -3.70 -15.56 -5.82
N VAL A 128 -2.38 -15.44 -6.02
CA VAL A 128 -1.56 -16.53 -6.57
C VAL A 128 -1.53 -17.72 -5.62
N LEU A 129 -1.33 -17.48 -4.32
CA LEU A 129 -1.37 -18.54 -3.30
C LEU A 129 -2.77 -19.17 -3.21
N ALA A 130 -3.83 -18.36 -3.26
CA ALA A 130 -5.22 -18.83 -3.28
C ALA A 130 -5.48 -19.82 -4.44
N ASN A 131 -5.01 -19.49 -5.65
CA ASN A 131 -5.12 -20.37 -6.82
C ASN A 131 -4.42 -21.73 -6.62
N ARG A 132 -3.31 -21.77 -5.88
CA ARG A 132 -2.55 -23.00 -5.61
C ARG A 132 -3.22 -23.91 -4.57
N HIS A 133 -4.14 -23.37 -3.76
CA HIS A 133 -4.67 -24.03 -2.58
C HIS A 133 -6.20 -24.23 -2.60
N GLN A 134 -6.80 -24.33 -3.80
CA GLN A 134 -8.25 -24.52 -4.00
C GLN A 134 -9.14 -23.47 -3.30
N ALA A 135 -8.61 -22.28 -3.04
CA ALA A 135 -9.40 -21.15 -2.54
C ALA A 135 -10.17 -20.48 -3.68
N GLU A 136 -11.14 -19.62 -3.34
CA GLU A 136 -11.86 -18.74 -4.27
C GLU A 136 -11.04 -17.46 -4.53
N PRO A 137 -10.30 -17.34 -5.66
CA PRO A 137 -9.35 -16.24 -5.85
C PRO A 137 -10.05 -14.89 -6.00
N ALA A 138 -11.28 -14.88 -6.52
CA ALA A 138 -12.11 -13.69 -6.65
C ALA A 138 -12.48 -13.09 -5.28
N ARG A 139 -12.82 -13.92 -4.29
CA ARG A 139 -13.11 -13.46 -2.91
C ARG A 139 -11.86 -12.96 -2.21
N VAL A 140 -10.72 -13.63 -2.41
CA VAL A 140 -9.43 -13.18 -1.87
C VAL A 140 -9.04 -11.82 -2.47
N ALA A 141 -9.13 -11.68 -3.80
CA ALA A 141 -8.90 -10.41 -4.48
C ALA A 141 -9.84 -9.32 -3.94
N ALA A 142 -11.12 -9.62 -3.77
CA ALA A 142 -12.09 -8.68 -3.24
C ALA A 142 -11.79 -8.25 -1.81
N ALA A 143 -11.36 -9.17 -0.95
CA ALA A 143 -10.99 -8.85 0.42
C ALA A 143 -9.80 -7.88 0.49
N HIS A 144 -8.75 -8.14 -0.28
CA HIS A 144 -7.55 -7.29 -0.32
C HIS A 144 -7.83 -5.94 -0.99
N SER A 145 -8.59 -5.91 -2.09
CA SER A 145 -8.99 -4.67 -2.74
C SER A 145 -9.83 -3.80 -1.81
N LEU A 146 -10.86 -4.37 -1.16
CA LEU A 146 -11.69 -3.63 -0.22
C LEU A 146 -10.86 -3.09 0.96
N ARG A 147 -9.93 -3.88 1.49
CA ARG A 147 -9.01 -3.43 2.54
C ARG A 147 -8.15 -2.23 2.08
N LEU A 148 -7.55 -2.31 0.90
CA LEU A 148 -6.76 -1.21 0.33
C LEU A 148 -7.62 0.04 0.16
N LEU A 149 -8.84 -0.10 -0.36
CA LEU A 149 -9.78 1.01 -0.50
C LEU A 149 -10.08 1.66 0.87
N LEU A 150 -10.40 0.87 1.89
CA LEU A 150 -10.70 1.38 3.21
C LEU A 150 -9.51 2.11 3.83
N VAL A 151 -8.31 1.54 3.74
CA VAL A 151 -7.10 2.16 4.29
C VAL A 151 -6.80 3.47 3.57
N VAL A 152 -6.89 3.51 2.25
CA VAL A 152 -6.63 4.72 1.45
C VAL A 152 -7.64 5.84 1.75
N LEU A 153 -8.90 5.50 1.99
CA LEU A 153 -9.93 6.50 2.26
C LEU A 153 -9.90 6.99 3.71
N ILE A 154 -9.73 6.06 4.66
CA ILE A 154 -9.96 6.33 6.08
C ILE A 154 -8.68 6.84 6.76
N VAL A 155 -7.52 6.22 6.51
CA VAL A 155 -6.31 6.53 7.26
C VAL A 155 -5.83 7.98 7.03
N PRO A 156 -5.66 8.47 5.78
CA PRO A 156 -5.25 9.84 5.57
C PRO A 156 -6.24 10.84 6.15
N ALA A 157 -7.55 10.59 6.00
CA ALA A 157 -8.61 11.46 6.52
C ALA A 157 -8.60 11.53 8.05
N LEU A 158 -8.54 10.38 8.74
CA LEU A 158 -8.49 10.32 10.19
C LEU A 158 -7.27 11.04 10.76
N PHE A 159 -6.09 10.81 10.18
CA PHE A 159 -4.86 11.41 10.71
C PHE A 159 -4.76 12.89 10.36
N THR A 160 -5.14 13.31 9.15
CA THR A 160 -5.07 14.72 8.74
C THR A 160 -6.04 15.59 9.53
N TRP A 161 -7.24 15.09 9.83
CA TRP A 161 -8.24 15.85 10.57
C TRP A 161 -8.20 15.62 12.08
N GLY A 162 -7.59 14.51 12.53
CA GLY A 162 -7.46 14.16 13.94
C GLY A 162 -6.18 14.65 14.61
N LEU A 163 -5.14 14.97 13.83
CA LEU A 163 -3.86 15.45 14.35
C LEU A 163 -3.70 16.97 14.16
N PRO A 164 -2.95 17.64 15.04
CA PRO A 164 -2.56 19.02 14.82
C PRO A 164 -1.79 19.17 13.51
N THR A 165 -2.06 20.25 12.79
CA THR A 165 -1.30 20.58 11.58
C THR A 165 0.14 20.91 11.95
N VAL A 166 1.08 20.07 11.52
CA VAL A 166 2.53 20.34 11.63
C VAL A 166 2.96 21.10 10.37
N ALA A 167 3.79 22.14 10.55
CA ALA A 167 4.35 22.87 9.42
C ALA A 167 5.20 21.92 8.57
N ALA A 168 4.97 21.91 7.25
CA ALA A 168 5.77 21.10 6.35
C ALA A 168 7.25 21.55 6.39
N PRO A 169 8.21 20.62 6.56
CA PRO A 169 9.62 20.92 6.39
C PRO A 169 9.90 21.43 4.97
N PRO A 170 10.96 22.22 4.78
CA PRO A 170 11.34 22.70 3.45
C PRO A 170 11.58 21.52 2.51
N ALA A 171 11.06 21.62 1.29
CA ALA A 171 11.23 20.58 0.29
C ALA A 171 12.73 20.31 0.06
N ALA A 172 13.12 19.05 0.11
CA ALA A 172 14.50 18.65 -0.15
C ALA A 172 14.92 19.10 -1.55
N PRO A 173 16.18 19.56 -1.74
CA PRO A 173 16.65 20.03 -3.03
C PRO A 173 16.56 18.93 -4.08
N VAL A 174 16.19 19.31 -5.31
CA VAL A 174 16.11 18.38 -6.43
C VAL A 174 17.47 18.35 -7.14
N SER A 175 18.08 17.18 -7.18
CA SER A 175 19.33 16.95 -7.93
C SER A 175 19.08 16.13 -9.19
N TRP A 176 18.93 16.81 -10.33
CA TRP A 176 18.71 16.17 -11.62
C TRP A 176 19.80 15.15 -12.02
N PRO A 177 21.12 15.39 -11.77
CA PRO A 177 22.15 14.40 -12.09
C PRO A 177 21.95 13.08 -11.34
N TRP A 178 21.66 13.14 -10.03
CA TRP A 178 21.38 11.94 -9.24
C TRP A 178 20.08 11.27 -9.70
N LEU A 179 19.01 12.03 -9.93
CA LEU A 179 17.75 11.47 -10.42
C LEU A 179 17.90 10.78 -11.79
N ALA A 180 18.74 11.31 -12.68
CA ALA A 180 19.03 10.72 -13.98
C ALA A 180 19.72 9.35 -13.86
N VAL A 181 20.41 9.07 -12.75
CA VAL A 181 21.04 7.78 -12.46
C VAL A 181 20.08 6.87 -11.66
N LEU A 182 19.46 7.40 -10.60
CA LEU A 182 18.64 6.63 -9.67
C LEU A 182 17.36 6.10 -10.30
N LEU A 183 16.67 6.91 -11.12
CA LEU A 183 15.41 6.50 -11.73
C LEU A 183 15.60 5.31 -12.70
N PRO A 184 16.55 5.34 -13.65
CA PRO A 184 16.88 4.16 -14.46
C PRO A 184 17.40 2.99 -13.64
N ALA A 185 18.28 3.23 -12.66
CA ALA A 185 18.80 2.16 -11.80
C ALA A 185 17.68 1.44 -11.03
N GLY A 186 16.73 2.19 -10.47
CA GLY A 186 15.54 1.65 -9.81
C GLY A 186 14.65 0.85 -10.77
N GLY A 187 14.48 1.33 -12.01
CA GLY A 187 13.75 0.60 -13.05
C GLY A 187 14.43 -0.71 -13.46
N LEU A 188 15.77 -0.70 -13.61
CA LEU A 188 16.56 -1.90 -13.90
C LEU A 188 16.48 -2.91 -12.75
N LEU A 189 16.58 -2.44 -11.50
CA LEU A 189 16.46 -3.28 -10.32
C LEU A 189 15.05 -3.87 -10.18
N ALA A 190 14.00 -3.10 -10.49
CA ALA A 190 12.64 -3.60 -10.58
C ALA A 190 12.49 -4.71 -11.62
N LEU A 191 13.12 -4.57 -12.79
CA LEU A 191 13.12 -5.62 -13.82
C LEU A 191 13.87 -6.87 -13.35
N LEU A 192 15.00 -6.71 -12.66
CA LEU A 192 15.75 -7.82 -12.06
C LEU A 192 14.89 -8.56 -11.03
N TRP A 193 14.24 -7.83 -10.12
CA TRP A 193 13.36 -8.40 -9.10
C TRP A 193 12.12 -9.08 -9.67
N LYS A 194 11.57 -8.53 -10.76
CA LYS A 194 10.53 -9.20 -11.52
C LYS A 194 11.01 -10.55 -12.09
N ARG A 195 12.25 -10.63 -12.59
CA ARG A 195 12.83 -11.90 -13.08
C ARG A 195 13.10 -12.90 -11.96
N LEU A 196 13.47 -12.42 -10.77
CA LEU A 196 13.68 -13.25 -9.58
C LEU A 196 12.37 -13.69 -8.91
N GLY A 197 11.20 -13.30 -9.44
CA GLY A 197 9.90 -13.67 -8.87
C GLY A 197 9.58 -12.97 -7.54
N GLN A 198 10.24 -11.83 -7.25
CA GLN A 198 10.00 -11.07 -6.03
C GLN A 198 8.63 -10.38 -6.05
N PRO A 199 7.98 -10.24 -4.89
CA PRO A 199 6.68 -9.59 -4.76
C PRO A 199 6.81 -8.09 -5.02
N ASN A 200 5.80 -7.47 -5.62
CA ASN A 200 5.75 -6.03 -5.87
C ASN A 200 7.08 -5.38 -6.37
N PRO A 201 7.68 -5.87 -7.47
CA PRO A 201 9.05 -5.51 -7.86
C PRO A 201 9.23 -4.03 -8.23
N TRP A 202 8.17 -3.39 -8.74
CA TRP A 202 8.16 -1.97 -9.10
C TRP A 202 8.08 -1.03 -7.91
N MET A 203 7.70 -1.52 -6.73
CA MET A 203 7.82 -0.80 -5.47
C MET A 203 9.18 -1.05 -4.84
N LEU A 204 9.55 -2.33 -4.69
CA LEU A 204 10.73 -2.68 -3.94
C LEU A 204 12.01 -2.20 -4.68
N GLY A 205 12.10 -2.40 -6.00
CA GLY A 205 13.34 -2.15 -6.75
C GLY A 205 13.82 -0.70 -6.68
N PRO A 206 12.96 0.29 -6.96
CA PRO A 206 13.34 1.70 -6.93
C PRO A 206 13.57 2.19 -5.50
N LEU A 207 12.77 1.69 -4.54
CA LEU A 207 12.96 1.96 -3.12
C LEU A 207 14.37 1.55 -2.67
N THR A 208 14.82 0.35 -3.04
CA THR A 208 16.15 -0.13 -2.63
C THR A 208 17.29 0.52 -3.37
N ALA A 209 17.15 0.79 -4.67
CA ALA A 209 18.15 1.55 -5.41
C ALA A 209 18.36 2.95 -4.81
N CYS A 210 17.26 3.66 -4.54
CA CYS A 210 17.29 4.99 -3.93
C CYS A 210 17.78 4.94 -2.47
N ALA A 211 17.28 4.02 -1.64
CA ALA A 211 17.69 3.93 -0.24
C ALA A 211 19.18 3.58 -0.08
N VAL A 212 19.70 2.63 -0.87
CA VAL A 212 21.13 2.27 -0.81
C VAL A 212 22.00 3.44 -1.27
N ALA A 213 21.62 4.12 -2.35
CA ALA A 213 22.37 5.28 -2.81
C ALA A 213 22.29 6.46 -1.82
N SER A 214 21.12 6.71 -1.23
CA SER A 214 20.94 7.75 -0.22
C SER A 214 21.80 7.52 1.01
N VAL A 215 21.89 6.28 1.51
CA VAL A 215 22.77 5.95 2.63
C VAL A 215 24.25 5.98 2.23
N ALA A 216 24.60 5.44 1.06
CA ALA A 216 26.00 5.30 0.64
C ALA A 216 26.67 6.63 0.28
N PHE A 217 25.91 7.56 -0.29
CA PHE A 217 26.40 8.87 -0.74
C PHE A 217 25.85 10.04 0.06
N ASP A 218 25.17 9.75 1.17
CA ASP A 218 24.55 10.73 2.07
C ASP A 218 23.64 11.75 1.35
N LEU A 219 22.76 11.23 0.48
CA LEU A 219 21.95 12.05 -0.41
C LEU A 219 20.75 12.64 0.33
N HIS A 220 20.73 13.97 0.43
CA HIS A 220 19.63 14.75 0.97
C HIS A 220 18.83 15.41 -0.16
N ILE A 221 18.30 14.60 -1.08
CA ILE A 221 17.60 15.08 -2.27
C ILE A 221 16.16 14.57 -2.32
N GLY A 222 15.28 15.36 -2.91
CA GLY A 222 13.89 14.99 -3.14
C GLY A 222 13.57 14.79 -4.63
N LEU A 223 12.39 14.23 -4.88
CA LEU A 223 11.78 14.32 -6.21
C LEU A 223 11.17 15.70 -6.44
N PRO A 224 11.02 16.16 -7.70
CA PRO A 224 10.29 17.39 -7.98
C PRO A 224 8.83 17.27 -7.53
N GLY A 225 8.24 18.35 -7.00
CA GLY A 225 6.94 18.30 -6.32
C GLY A 225 5.77 17.74 -7.16
N TRP A 226 5.86 17.77 -8.49
CA TRP A 226 4.85 17.17 -9.37
C TRP A 226 4.95 15.65 -9.48
N ALA A 227 6.12 15.06 -9.23
CA ALA A 227 6.35 13.62 -9.44
C ALA A 227 5.55 12.78 -8.43
N GLY A 228 5.51 13.19 -7.16
CA GLY A 228 4.68 12.55 -6.14
C GLY A 228 3.19 12.55 -6.53
N ALA A 229 2.67 13.71 -6.94
CA ALA A 229 1.30 13.86 -7.43
C ALA A 229 1.00 12.99 -8.66
N LEU A 230 1.94 12.92 -9.61
CA LEU A 230 1.82 12.06 -10.79
C LEU A 230 1.77 10.57 -10.39
N GLY A 231 2.64 10.15 -9.47
CA GLY A 231 2.65 8.77 -8.97
C GLY A 231 1.35 8.41 -8.26
N GLN A 232 0.89 9.27 -7.35
CA GLN A 232 -0.40 9.18 -6.66
C GLN A 232 -1.57 9.05 -7.64
N TRP A 233 -1.62 9.89 -8.67
CA TRP A 233 -2.67 9.87 -9.69
C TRP A 233 -2.69 8.57 -10.49
N LEU A 234 -1.53 8.08 -10.93
CA LEU A 234 -1.42 6.83 -11.67
C LEU A 234 -1.84 5.62 -10.82
N ILE A 235 -1.41 5.59 -9.55
CA ILE A 235 -1.76 4.53 -8.60
C ILE A 235 -3.27 4.58 -8.32
N GLY A 236 -3.83 5.74 -8.00
CA GLY A 236 -5.27 5.91 -7.73
C GLY A 236 -6.14 5.48 -8.91
N CYS A 237 -5.80 5.92 -10.13
CA CYS A 237 -6.47 5.47 -11.36
C CYS A 237 -6.42 3.96 -11.54
N SER A 238 -5.26 3.33 -11.35
CA SER A 238 -5.09 1.89 -11.53
C SER A 238 -5.82 1.05 -10.47
N LEU A 239 -5.78 1.50 -9.22
CA LEU A 239 -6.46 0.85 -8.11
C LEU A 239 -7.99 0.92 -8.30
N ALA A 240 -8.52 2.06 -8.78
CA ALA A 240 -9.94 2.23 -9.06
C ALA A 240 -10.49 1.24 -10.09
N CYS A 241 -9.68 0.83 -11.07
CA CYS A 241 -10.05 -0.15 -12.09
C CYS A 241 -10.30 -1.57 -11.54
N HIS A 242 -10.14 -1.80 -10.23
CA HIS A 242 -10.52 -3.05 -9.57
C HIS A 242 -11.95 -3.02 -9.00
N PHE A 243 -12.59 -1.85 -8.91
CA PHE A 243 -13.92 -1.69 -8.31
C PHE A 243 -14.96 -1.27 -9.34
N ASP A 244 -16.03 -2.05 -9.43
CA ASP A 244 -17.19 -1.80 -10.29
C ASP A 244 -18.49 -2.20 -9.58
N ARG A 245 -19.63 -1.94 -10.22
CA ARG A 245 -20.94 -2.25 -9.62
C ARG A 245 -21.13 -3.76 -9.32
N PRO A 246 -20.72 -4.70 -10.20
CA PRO A 246 -20.71 -6.13 -9.90
C PRO A 246 -19.88 -6.50 -8.67
N PHE A 247 -18.69 -5.92 -8.49
CA PHE A 247 -17.84 -6.16 -7.32
C PHE A 247 -18.61 -6.01 -6.01
N PHE A 248 -19.27 -4.87 -5.81
CA PHE A 248 -20.01 -4.57 -4.57
C PHE A 248 -21.29 -5.41 -4.39
N ARG A 249 -21.85 -5.95 -5.48
CA ARG A 249 -23.07 -6.77 -5.46
C ARG A 249 -22.81 -8.28 -5.40
N SER A 250 -21.59 -8.72 -5.70
CA SER A 250 -21.25 -10.14 -5.83
C SER A 250 -21.42 -10.93 -4.53
N ALA A 251 -20.94 -10.39 -3.40
CA ALA A 251 -20.98 -11.05 -2.09
C ALA A 251 -21.07 -10.05 -0.93
N PRO A 252 -22.21 -9.34 -0.76
CA PRO A 252 -22.32 -8.23 0.19
C PRO A 252 -22.05 -8.65 1.65
N ALA A 253 -22.52 -9.83 2.08
CA ALA A 253 -22.25 -10.32 3.43
C ALA A 253 -20.75 -10.60 3.68
N PHE A 254 -20.04 -11.12 2.67
CA PHE A 254 -18.59 -11.32 2.75
C PHE A 254 -17.85 -9.98 2.81
N LEU A 255 -18.22 -9.02 1.94
CA LEU A 255 -17.61 -7.69 1.92
C LEU A 255 -17.83 -6.94 3.23
N VAL A 256 -19.02 -7.02 3.83
CA VAL A 256 -19.30 -6.41 5.15
C VAL A 256 -18.45 -7.03 6.24
N ARG A 257 -18.23 -8.36 6.23
CA ARG A 257 -17.33 -9.02 7.19
C ARG A 257 -15.89 -8.54 7.03
N ILE A 258 -15.41 -8.39 5.79
CA ILE A 258 -14.09 -7.82 5.51
C ILE A 258 -13.99 -6.37 5.96
N LEU A 259 -15.02 -5.56 5.72
CA LEU A 259 -15.11 -4.17 6.17
C LEU A 259 -14.95 -4.08 7.68
N LEU A 260 -15.79 -4.80 8.43
CA LEU A 260 -15.78 -4.78 9.89
C LEU A 260 -14.45 -5.28 10.46
N PHE A 261 -13.93 -6.40 9.92
CA PHE A 261 -12.63 -6.90 10.31
C PHE A 261 -11.51 -5.90 10.03
N THR A 262 -11.52 -5.25 8.87
CA THR A 262 -10.49 -4.26 8.51
C THR A 262 -10.51 -3.07 9.44
N LEU A 263 -11.70 -2.53 9.75
CA LEU A 263 -11.85 -1.42 10.70
C LEU A 263 -11.37 -1.80 12.10
N PHE A 264 -11.74 -3.00 12.56
CA PHE A 264 -11.27 -3.51 13.84
C PHE A 264 -9.75 -3.72 13.86
N ALA A 265 -9.18 -4.31 12.81
CA ALA A 265 -7.74 -4.51 12.68
C ALA A 265 -6.98 -3.17 12.65
N MET A 266 -7.53 -2.13 12.00
CA MET A 266 -6.96 -0.77 12.04
C MET A 266 -6.99 -0.20 13.45
N LEU A 267 -8.09 -0.35 14.19
CA LEU A 267 -8.18 0.12 15.57
C LEU A 267 -7.16 -0.58 16.48
N VAL A 268 -7.06 -1.90 16.40
CA VAL A 268 -6.08 -2.65 17.20
C VAL A 268 -4.65 -2.34 16.77
N ALA A 269 -4.40 -2.15 15.46
CA ALA A 269 -3.09 -1.73 14.96
C ALA A 269 -2.67 -0.34 15.48
N ALA A 270 -3.60 0.62 15.53
CA ALA A 270 -3.34 1.91 16.17
C ALA A 270 -3.02 1.75 17.66
N ALA A 271 -3.81 0.96 18.40
CA ALA A 271 -3.57 0.75 19.82
C ALA A 271 -2.19 0.09 20.08
N LEU A 272 -1.84 -0.92 19.29
CA LEU A 272 -0.54 -1.59 19.38
C LEU A 272 0.61 -0.65 18.98
N GLY A 273 0.44 0.14 17.92
CA GLY A 273 1.45 1.10 17.47
C GLY A 273 1.70 2.20 18.49
N GLY A 274 0.64 2.73 19.10
CA GLY A 274 0.74 3.69 20.21
C GLY A 274 1.43 3.09 21.43
N ALA A 275 1.06 1.87 21.82
CA ALA A 275 1.71 1.17 22.94
C ALA A 275 3.21 0.96 22.69
N LEU A 276 3.59 0.52 21.48
CA LEU A 276 5.00 0.34 21.11
C LEU A 276 5.75 1.67 21.05
N GLY A 277 5.15 2.72 20.51
CA GLY A 277 5.78 4.04 20.45
C GLY A 277 6.05 4.61 21.84
N TRP A 278 5.06 4.52 22.74
CA TRP A 278 5.22 4.94 24.12
C TRP A 278 6.34 4.18 24.85
N MET A 279 6.54 2.90 24.55
CA MET A 279 7.60 2.08 25.15
C MET A 279 8.99 2.33 24.57
N THR A 280 9.10 2.90 23.37
CA THR A 280 10.35 2.90 22.58
C THR A 280 10.87 4.29 22.21
N ALA A 281 10.21 5.35 22.68
CA ALA A 281 10.51 6.76 22.36
C ALA A 281 10.56 7.07 20.85
N LEU A 282 9.99 6.18 20.03
CA LEU A 282 9.77 6.40 18.60
C LEU A 282 8.50 7.21 18.38
N ASP A 283 8.39 7.84 17.22
CA ASP A 283 7.19 8.58 16.84
C ASP A 283 5.97 7.65 16.82
N GLU A 284 5.06 7.86 17.77
CA GLU A 284 3.90 7.01 18.00
C GLU A 284 3.00 6.96 16.76
N VAL A 285 2.82 8.09 16.10
CA VAL A 285 1.94 8.23 14.94
C VAL A 285 2.52 7.47 13.74
N SER A 286 3.83 7.54 13.50
CA SER A 286 4.54 6.75 12.49
C SER A 286 4.42 5.25 12.75
N LEU A 287 4.51 4.80 14.01
CA LEU A 287 4.33 3.39 14.34
C LEU A 287 2.88 2.94 14.18
N MET A 288 1.91 3.73 14.64
CA MET A 288 0.48 3.48 14.40
C MET A 288 0.21 3.29 12.91
N LEU A 289 0.69 4.22 12.08
CA LEU A 289 0.53 4.18 10.64
C LEU A 289 1.28 2.98 10.02
N GLY A 290 2.50 2.70 10.48
CA GLY A 290 3.33 1.58 10.08
C GLY A 290 2.73 0.21 10.43
N MET A 291 1.89 0.13 11.46
CA MET A 291 1.18 -1.10 11.83
C MET A 291 -0.16 -1.28 11.10
N MET A 292 -0.66 -0.26 10.37
CA MET A 292 -1.93 -0.40 9.67
C MET A 292 -1.87 -1.50 8.59
N PRO A 293 -2.93 -2.32 8.45
CA PRO A 293 -3.02 -3.37 7.45
C PRO A 293 -3.33 -2.78 6.05
N GLY A 294 -2.45 -1.93 5.53
CA GLY A 294 -2.53 -1.29 4.22
C GLY A 294 -1.41 -1.69 3.26
N GLY A 295 -1.41 -1.11 2.07
CA GLY A 295 -0.30 -1.23 1.13
C GLY A 295 0.86 -0.30 1.49
N ILE A 296 2.09 -0.71 1.12
CA ILE A 296 3.33 0.05 1.36
C ILE A 296 3.17 1.47 0.78
N THR A 297 2.75 1.56 -0.49
CA THR A 297 2.63 2.82 -1.22
C THR A 297 1.76 3.83 -0.47
N GLU A 298 0.58 3.39 -0.06
CA GLU A 298 -0.48 4.26 0.40
C GLU A 298 -0.18 4.77 1.82
N LEU A 299 0.35 3.90 2.67
CA LEU A 299 0.76 4.27 4.02
C LEU A 299 2.02 5.13 4.02
N CYS A 300 2.97 4.90 3.12
CA CYS A 300 4.16 5.75 3.00
C CYS A 300 3.82 7.14 2.44
N LEU A 301 2.92 7.23 1.45
CA LEU A 301 2.41 8.51 0.97
C LEU A 301 1.66 9.27 2.06
N THR A 302 0.88 8.56 2.89
CA THR A 302 0.21 9.15 4.05
C THR A 302 1.22 9.67 5.07
N ALA A 303 2.27 8.89 5.34
CA ALA A 303 3.35 9.30 6.23
C ALA A 303 4.05 10.57 5.72
N GLU A 304 4.35 10.62 4.43
CA GLU A 304 4.96 11.77 3.77
C GLU A 304 4.05 13.01 3.86
N ALA A 305 2.74 12.86 3.58
CA ALA A 305 1.79 13.97 3.68
C ALA A 305 1.63 14.51 5.11
N LEU A 306 1.73 13.63 6.11
CA LEU A 306 1.64 13.97 7.53
C LEU A 306 2.98 14.36 8.15
N GLN A 307 4.07 14.40 7.36
CA GLN A 307 5.42 14.70 7.84
C GLN A 307 5.92 13.74 8.93
N LEU A 308 5.51 12.49 8.81
CA LEU A 308 5.90 11.38 9.68
C LEU A 308 7.16 10.68 9.15
N SER A 309 7.72 9.76 9.94
CA SER A 309 8.86 8.96 9.52
C SER A 309 8.46 7.95 8.44
N VAL A 310 8.57 8.37 7.17
CA VAL A 310 8.31 7.55 5.99
C VAL A 310 9.15 6.27 6.03
N ALA A 311 10.39 6.36 6.46
CA ALA A 311 11.29 5.22 6.56
C ALA A 311 10.88 4.22 7.63
N LEU A 312 10.41 4.67 8.81
CA LEU A 312 9.92 3.76 9.85
C LEU A 312 8.68 3.01 9.38
N VAL A 313 7.71 3.72 8.78
CA VAL A 313 6.51 3.13 8.17
C VAL A 313 6.91 2.12 7.11
N THR A 314 7.83 2.50 6.21
CA THR A 314 8.34 1.63 5.15
C THR A 314 8.99 0.38 5.73
N ALA A 315 9.84 0.51 6.75
CA ALA A 315 10.55 -0.61 7.36
C ALA A 315 9.58 -1.64 7.96
N VAL A 316 8.56 -1.18 8.71
CA VAL A 316 7.52 -2.08 9.28
C VAL A 316 6.75 -2.78 8.15
N GLN A 317 6.35 -2.05 7.12
CA GLN A 317 5.54 -2.58 6.02
C GLN A 317 6.32 -3.56 5.13
N VAL A 318 7.59 -3.28 4.86
CA VAL A 318 8.49 -4.14 4.08
C VAL A 318 8.82 -5.41 4.87
N LEU A 319 9.19 -5.28 6.14
CA LEU A 319 9.46 -6.45 7.00
C LEU A 319 8.23 -7.35 7.11
N ARG A 320 7.05 -6.75 7.30
CA ARG A 320 5.77 -7.47 7.28
C ARG A 320 5.55 -8.20 5.97
N LEU A 321 5.77 -7.55 4.82
CA LEU A 321 5.63 -8.19 3.50
C LEU A 321 6.53 -9.41 3.38
N PHE A 322 7.80 -9.30 3.81
CA PHE A 322 8.72 -10.43 3.81
C PHE A 322 8.26 -11.55 4.74
N LEU A 323 7.91 -11.24 5.99
CA LEU A 323 7.42 -12.26 6.93
C LEU A 323 6.20 -12.99 6.36
N VAL A 324 5.22 -12.27 5.83
CA VAL A 324 4.03 -12.86 5.21
C VAL A 324 4.44 -13.76 4.05
N MET A 325 5.29 -13.28 3.14
CA MET A 325 5.66 -14.05 1.96
C MET A 325 6.36 -15.37 2.34
N PHE A 326 7.25 -15.34 3.32
CA PHE A 326 7.98 -16.53 3.75
C PHE A 326 7.14 -17.45 4.65
N LEU A 327 6.24 -16.92 5.47
CA LEU A 327 5.50 -17.71 6.46
C LEU A 327 4.09 -18.12 6.01
N ALA A 328 3.42 -17.37 5.11
CA ALA A 328 2.00 -17.60 4.81
C ALA A 328 1.72 -19.01 4.26
N GLU A 329 2.48 -19.46 3.26
CA GLU A 329 2.29 -20.81 2.68
C GLU A 329 2.69 -21.93 3.66
N PRO A 330 3.86 -21.89 4.34
CA PRO A 330 4.21 -22.88 5.35
C PRO A 330 3.20 -22.95 6.51
N LEU A 331 2.74 -21.81 7.02
CA LEU A 331 1.73 -21.75 8.09
C LEU A 331 0.42 -22.39 7.65
N PHE A 332 -0.01 -22.11 6.41
CA PHE A 332 -1.23 -22.71 5.87
C PHE A 332 -1.11 -24.24 5.75
N ARG A 333 0.01 -24.75 5.22
CA ARG A 333 0.25 -26.20 5.11
C ARG A 333 0.31 -26.88 6.48
N LEU A 334 0.95 -26.25 7.47
CA LEU A 334 1.00 -26.77 8.84
C LEU A 334 -0.40 -26.82 9.47
N TRP A 335 -1.20 -25.78 9.26
CA TRP A 335 -2.57 -25.73 9.76
C TRP A 335 -3.46 -26.78 9.11
N GLN A 336 -3.35 -26.99 7.80
CA GLN A 336 -4.07 -28.06 7.10
C GLN A 336 -3.72 -29.44 7.65
N ARG A 337 -2.44 -29.74 7.88
CA ARG A 337 -1.98 -31.04 8.44
C ARG A 337 -2.50 -31.32 9.85
N ARG A 338 -2.75 -30.28 10.65
CA ARG A 338 -3.30 -30.43 12.02
C ARG A 338 -4.83 -30.53 12.03
N ALA A 339 -5.48 -30.11 10.95
CA ALA A 339 -6.94 -30.09 10.83
C ALA A 339 -7.49 -31.26 9.99
N SER A 340 -6.60 -32.12 9.49
CA SER A 340 -6.83 -33.44 8.88
C SER A 340 -6.50 -34.54 9.87
#